data_AF-A0A1C6SMD8-F1
#
_entry.id   AF-A0A1C6SMD8-F1
#
_cell.length_a   1.000
_cell.length_b   1.000
_cell.length_c   1.000
_cell.angle_alpha   90.00
_cell.angle_beta   90.00
_cell.angle_gamma   90.00
#
_symmetry.space_group_name_H-M   'P 1'
#
loop_
_entity.id
_entity.type
_entity.pdbx_description
1 polymer ?
#
loop_
_entity_poly.entity_id
_entity_poly.type
_entity_poly.pdbx_seq_one_letter_code
_entity_poly.pdbx_strand_id
1 'polypeptide(L)'
;MMGSDGTAGTRGRIVMLVDNGVHGDSRVQKTARSAADAGWDVVLLGRAPGGVAQSWRLGDAEVRLLAMPDPLARRRHEFRRSWLRWPLAYPPSGIAAHRRQAVRAWQADLDVRAAQLAVADPATPRLGLRRRALRAEQVAAKLTRTWVSGRYWMLTRARTHRRFRNPWDRAYTLFWQTVKGDGAWRRLEPGLWDYELAYGPVVDELRPDLVHANDFRMLGVAARAKIRAAARGRKIKVVWDAHEFLPGVKPWQDNARWLPAHRAHEREYAPYADAVMTVSGGLAELLQREHGLTAVPDVVLNAPAADHGESTPDAPAPDLRALCGIGPEVPLLVYSGSAGRQRGLDTMVDAMPQMPGVHVAMVVNKPAGPYMTEVLARATRRGVADRVHALPYVAHWQVVPFLSAADVGVIPIHHWPNHEIALITKFFEYSHARLPLVVSDVKTMAGTVRSTGQGEVFRAEDVADYVRAVRAVLADPERYRAAYDRPGLLESWTWEAQAEVLDGVYRRLLPDRPGPTPPGARPAAGADPAGPGAARPAVRAGT
;
A
#
# COMPACT_ATOMS: atom_id res chain seq x y z
N MET A 1 -48.93 -19.34 4.74
CA MET A 1 -48.49 -18.90 3.41
C MET A 1 -47.72 -17.60 3.59
N MET A 2 -46.39 -17.69 3.70
CA MET A 2 -45.41 -16.65 3.41
C MET A 2 -44.05 -17.35 3.57
N GLY A 3 -43.47 -17.67 2.43
CA GLY A 3 -42.36 -18.59 2.28
C GLY A 3 -41.04 -17.99 2.74
N SER A 4 -40.19 -18.91 3.18
CA SER A 4 -38.75 -18.76 3.31
C SER A 4 -38.11 -18.24 2.01
N ASP A 5 -37.54 -17.05 2.05
CA ASP A 5 -36.53 -16.66 1.07
C ASP A 5 -35.26 -17.45 1.35
N GLY A 6 -34.89 -18.29 0.37
CA GLY A 6 -33.79 -19.23 0.45
C GLY A 6 -32.44 -18.52 0.47
N THR A 7 -31.74 -18.61 1.60
CA THR A 7 -30.28 -18.49 1.61
C THR A 7 -29.71 -19.75 0.94
N ALA A 8 -29.27 -19.61 -0.31
CA ALA A 8 -28.44 -20.62 -0.94
C ALA A 8 -27.27 -20.97 0.00
N GLY A 9 -27.06 -22.26 0.27
CA GLY A 9 -26.08 -22.73 1.24
C GLY A 9 -24.69 -22.20 0.90
N THR A 10 -24.11 -21.40 1.78
CA THR A 10 -22.78 -20.81 1.57
C THR A 10 -21.71 -21.89 1.69
N ARG A 11 -20.63 -21.79 0.91
CA ARG A 11 -19.49 -22.75 0.94
C ARG A 11 -18.74 -22.74 2.28
N GLY A 12 -19.08 -21.81 3.16
CA GLY A 12 -18.35 -21.55 4.38
C GLY A 12 -18.04 -20.08 4.55
N ARG A 13 -17.64 -19.74 5.77
CA ARG A 13 -17.27 -18.39 6.11
C ARG A 13 -15.77 -18.17 6.02
N ILE A 14 -15.38 -17.22 5.18
CA ILE A 14 -14.03 -16.69 5.09
C ILE A 14 -14.00 -15.32 5.77
N VAL A 15 -13.17 -15.18 6.80
CA VAL A 15 -12.87 -13.87 7.37
C VAL A 15 -11.52 -13.39 6.84
N MET A 16 -11.53 -12.30 6.08
CA MET A 16 -10.32 -11.68 5.55
C MET A 16 -9.86 -10.56 6.48
N LEU A 17 -8.57 -10.49 6.76
CA LEU A 17 -7.99 -9.50 7.66
C LEU A 17 -7.01 -8.61 6.89
N VAL A 18 -7.12 -7.29 7.03
CA VAL A 18 -6.17 -6.32 6.48
C VAL A 18 -5.83 -5.25 7.53
N ASP A 19 -4.60 -4.72 7.52
CA ASP A 19 -4.15 -3.73 8.50
C ASP A 19 -4.50 -2.27 8.15
N ASN A 20 -5.13 -2.05 7.00
CA ASN A 20 -5.48 -0.74 6.44
C ASN A 20 -7.00 -0.53 6.35
N GLY A 21 -7.42 0.62 5.80
CA GLY A 21 -8.84 1.00 5.72
C GLY A 21 -9.61 0.41 4.54
N VAL A 22 -9.06 -0.59 3.83
CA VAL A 22 -9.60 -1.23 2.60
C VAL A 22 -9.68 -0.28 1.40
N HIS A 23 -10.04 0.98 1.58
CA HIS A 23 -10.10 1.98 0.52
C HIS A 23 -8.74 2.17 -0.16
N GLY A 24 -8.71 1.98 -1.49
CA GLY A 24 -7.49 2.07 -2.29
C GLY A 24 -6.60 0.82 -2.28
N ASP A 25 -6.98 -0.23 -1.54
CA ASP A 25 -6.31 -1.53 -1.59
C ASP A 25 -7.03 -2.45 -2.59
N SER A 26 -6.63 -2.37 -3.86
CA SER A 26 -7.29 -3.10 -4.94
C SER A 26 -7.17 -4.60 -4.79
N ARG A 27 -6.05 -5.13 -4.29
CA ARG A 27 -5.86 -6.58 -4.12
C ARG A 27 -6.87 -7.11 -3.11
N VAL A 28 -6.93 -6.52 -1.93
CA VAL A 28 -7.81 -7.00 -0.85
C VAL A 28 -9.28 -6.91 -1.26
N GLN A 29 -9.67 -5.82 -1.94
CA GLN A 29 -11.02 -5.67 -2.47
C GLN A 29 -11.35 -6.76 -3.50
N LYS A 30 -10.47 -6.99 -4.46
CA LYS A 30 -10.69 -8.00 -5.50
C LYS A 30 -10.69 -9.42 -4.92
N THR A 31 -9.79 -9.73 -3.98
CA THR A 31 -9.75 -11.02 -3.25
C THR A 31 -11.08 -11.27 -2.53
N ALA A 32 -11.60 -10.28 -1.80
CA ALA A 32 -12.86 -10.41 -1.08
C ALA A 32 -14.05 -10.58 -2.03
N ARG A 33 -14.11 -9.77 -3.09
CA ARG A 33 -15.17 -9.83 -4.10
C ARG A 33 -15.20 -11.18 -4.80
N SER A 34 -14.07 -11.63 -5.34
CA SER A 34 -14.00 -12.90 -6.07
C SER A 34 -14.27 -14.12 -5.20
N ALA A 35 -13.88 -14.09 -3.92
CA ALA A 35 -14.27 -15.15 -3.00
C ALA A 35 -15.79 -15.16 -2.77
N ALA A 36 -16.43 -14.00 -2.64
CA ALA A 36 -17.87 -13.92 -2.50
C ALA A 36 -18.60 -14.38 -3.78
N ASP A 37 -18.13 -13.93 -4.95
CA ASP A 37 -18.66 -14.35 -6.25
C ASP A 37 -18.50 -15.88 -6.48
N ALA A 38 -17.46 -16.49 -5.91
CA ALA A 38 -17.27 -17.94 -5.89
C ALA A 38 -18.17 -18.70 -4.89
N GLY A 39 -19.07 -18.01 -4.18
CA GLY A 39 -20.07 -18.59 -3.26
C GLY A 39 -19.64 -18.72 -1.80
N TRP A 40 -18.55 -18.06 -1.39
CA TRP A 40 -18.12 -18.01 0.01
C TRP A 40 -18.85 -16.89 0.78
N ASP A 41 -19.17 -17.11 2.06
CA ASP A 41 -19.62 -16.06 2.97
C ASP A 41 -18.40 -15.25 3.43
N VAL A 42 -18.19 -14.06 2.87
CA VAL A 42 -16.97 -13.27 3.07
C VAL A 42 -17.24 -12.08 3.98
N VAL A 43 -16.46 -12.00 5.07
CA VAL A 43 -16.37 -10.79 5.90
C VAL A 43 -14.93 -10.27 5.87
N LEU A 44 -14.74 -9.08 5.30
CA LEU A 44 -13.47 -8.38 5.25
C LEU A 44 -13.36 -7.39 6.40
N LEU A 45 -12.42 -7.63 7.32
CA LEU A 45 -12.11 -6.77 8.45
C LEU A 45 -10.92 -5.88 8.13
N GLY A 46 -11.12 -4.56 8.25
CA GLY A 46 -10.07 -3.55 8.11
C GLY A 46 -10.03 -2.58 9.28
N ARG A 47 -9.11 -1.62 9.24
CA ARG A 47 -8.91 -0.61 10.29
C ARG A 47 -9.60 0.70 9.93
N ALA A 48 -10.46 1.21 10.81
CA ALA A 48 -11.09 2.51 10.63
C ALA A 48 -10.09 3.68 10.83
N PRO A 49 -9.84 4.52 9.80
CA PRO A 49 -9.06 5.74 9.96
C PRO A 49 -9.85 6.73 10.84
N GLY A 50 -9.32 7.06 12.01
CA GLY A 50 -9.98 7.99 12.95
C GLY A 50 -10.88 7.34 14.00
N GLY A 51 -10.95 6.01 14.06
CA GLY A 51 -11.56 5.26 15.17
C GLY A 51 -13.09 5.15 15.14
N VAL A 52 -13.76 5.62 14.07
CA VAL A 52 -15.19 5.42 13.88
C VAL A 52 -15.40 4.17 13.02
N ALA A 53 -16.08 3.16 13.57
CA ALA A 53 -16.38 1.94 12.82
C ALA A 53 -17.28 2.25 11.60
N GLN A 54 -17.03 1.57 10.49
CA GLN A 54 -17.77 1.72 9.23
C GLN A 54 -18.04 0.35 8.63
N SER A 55 -19.15 0.19 7.93
CA SER A 55 -19.45 -1.03 7.18
C SER A 55 -20.12 -0.74 5.85
N TRP A 56 -19.81 -1.53 4.83
CA TRP A 56 -20.44 -1.46 3.51
C TRP A 56 -20.37 -2.83 2.84
N ARG A 57 -21.02 -2.99 1.69
CA ARG A 57 -20.93 -4.19 0.85
C ARG A 57 -20.02 -3.96 -0.36
N LEU A 58 -19.21 -4.96 -0.68
CA LEU A 58 -18.39 -5.03 -1.88
C LEU A 58 -18.83 -6.24 -2.69
N GLY A 59 -19.83 -6.03 -3.56
CA GLY A 59 -20.63 -7.15 -4.09
C GLY A 59 -21.36 -7.84 -2.94
N ASP A 60 -21.22 -9.17 -2.87
CA ASP A 60 -21.79 -9.97 -1.78
C ASP A 60 -20.88 -10.06 -0.54
N ALA A 61 -19.64 -9.57 -0.60
CA ALA A 61 -18.75 -9.50 0.54
C ALA A 61 -19.15 -8.37 1.50
N GLU A 62 -19.17 -8.65 2.80
CA GLU A 62 -19.35 -7.63 3.84
C GLU A 62 -17.99 -7.04 4.24
N VAL A 63 -17.87 -5.71 4.25
CA VAL A 63 -16.69 -5.02 4.77
C VAL A 63 -17.01 -4.35 6.10
N ARG A 64 -16.15 -4.55 7.10
CA ARG A 64 -16.24 -3.92 8.43
C ARG A 64 -14.91 -3.29 8.81
N LEU A 65 -14.88 -1.97 8.96
CA LEU A 65 -13.75 -1.26 9.53
C LEU A 65 -13.90 -1.18 11.05
N LEU A 66 -12.94 -1.76 11.75
CA LEU A 66 -12.91 -1.82 13.20
C LEU A 66 -12.22 -0.57 13.77
N ALA A 67 -12.83 -0.02 14.81
CA ALA A 67 -12.20 1.00 15.63
C ALA A 67 -11.01 0.38 16.36
N MET A 68 -9.82 0.86 16.05
CA MET A 68 -8.59 0.35 16.63
C MET A 68 -7.84 1.50 17.33
N PRO A 69 -8.00 1.66 18.65
CA PRO A 69 -7.09 2.50 19.42
C PRO A 69 -5.70 1.86 19.39
N ASP A 70 -4.65 2.67 19.27
CA ASP A 70 -3.26 2.20 19.17
C ASP A 70 -2.36 2.69 20.34
N PRO A 71 -2.80 2.58 21.61
CA PRO A 71 -2.02 3.07 22.74
C PRO A 71 -0.71 2.31 22.92
N LEU A 72 -0.61 1.05 22.48
CA LEU A 72 0.62 0.26 22.58
C LEU A 72 1.63 0.57 21.47
N ALA A 73 1.19 1.19 20.37
CA ALA A 73 2.12 1.78 19.39
C ALA A 73 3.00 2.87 20.02
N ARG A 74 2.49 3.58 21.03
CA ARG A 74 3.28 4.51 21.86
C ARG A 74 3.98 3.77 22.97
N ARG A 75 5.27 4.05 23.17
CA ARG A 75 6.08 3.32 24.14
C ARG A 75 5.93 3.92 25.55
N ARG A 76 5.91 3.10 26.60
CA ARG A 76 5.75 3.53 28.02
C ARG A 76 6.63 4.72 28.42
N HIS A 77 7.87 4.78 27.92
CA HIS A 77 8.81 5.87 28.24
C HIS A 77 8.54 7.17 27.46
N GLU A 78 7.81 7.12 26.36
CA GLU A 78 7.34 8.30 25.61
C GLU A 78 6.24 9.04 26.38
N PHE A 79 5.48 8.34 27.23
CA PHE A 79 4.51 8.96 28.13
C PHE A 79 5.15 9.70 29.32
N ARG A 80 6.33 9.25 29.79
CA ARG A 80 6.88 9.69 31.09
C ARG A 80 8.00 10.73 31.03
N ARG A 81 8.56 11.04 29.84
CA ARG A 81 9.82 11.80 29.73
C ARG A 81 9.79 13.09 28.92
N SER A 82 8.63 13.53 28.42
CA SER A 82 8.54 14.78 27.65
C SER A 82 8.95 15.99 28.50
N TRP A 83 8.46 16.10 29.74
CA TRP A 83 8.81 17.17 30.67
C TRP A 83 10.25 17.06 31.22
N LEU A 84 10.77 15.85 31.47
CA LEU A 84 12.17 15.66 31.92
C LEU A 84 13.20 16.07 30.86
N ARG A 85 12.86 15.90 29.58
CA ARG A 85 13.77 16.21 28.46
C ARG A 85 13.57 17.64 27.94
N TRP A 86 12.36 18.16 28.08
CA TRP A 86 11.96 19.47 27.60
C TRP A 86 11.13 20.19 28.67
N PRO A 87 11.73 20.56 29.81
CA PRO A 87 11.00 21.13 30.96
C PRO A 87 10.29 22.44 30.61
N LEU A 88 10.79 23.15 29.59
CA LEU A 88 10.20 24.38 29.10
C LEU A 88 9.23 24.18 27.93
N ALA A 89 8.96 22.95 27.48
CA ALA A 89 7.95 22.73 26.45
C ALA A 89 6.57 23.21 26.92
N TYR A 90 5.75 23.68 25.98
CA TYR A 90 4.33 23.89 26.27
C TYR A 90 3.62 22.55 26.49
N PRO A 91 2.57 22.50 27.33
CA PRO A 91 1.70 21.33 27.40
C PRO A 91 0.99 21.12 26.04
N PRO A 92 0.61 19.88 25.70
CA PRO A 92 0.00 19.55 24.42
C PRO A 92 -1.49 19.97 24.32
N SER A 93 -1.89 21.11 24.89
CA SER A 93 -3.27 21.59 24.99
C SER A 93 -3.69 22.60 23.93
N GLY A 94 -2.84 22.88 22.93
CA GLY A 94 -3.08 23.91 21.90
C GLY A 94 -2.59 25.32 22.26
N ILE A 95 -2.24 25.56 23.53
CA ILE A 95 -1.75 26.86 24.02
C ILE A 95 -0.51 27.38 23.27
N ALA A 96 0.33 26.48 22.77
CA ALA A 96 1.54 26.82 22.03
C ALA A 96 1.23 27.52 20.69
N ALA A 97 0.24 27.01 19.95
CA ALA A 97 -0.19 27.58 18.69
C ALA A 97 -0.84 28.95 18.91
N HIS A 98 -1.72 29.05 19.91
CA HIS A 98 -2.35 30.31 20.32
C HIS A 98 -1.31 31.37 20.68
N ARG A 99 -0.35 31.07 21.56
CA ARG A 99 0.70 32.02 21.95
C ARG A 99 1.58 32.46 20.79
N ARG A 100 1.89 31.55 19.86
CA ARG A 100 2.64 31.90 18.64
C ARG A 100 1.85 32.88 17.76
N GLN A 101 0.55 32.65 17.61
CA GLN A 101 -0.35 33.54 16.87
C GLN A 101 -0.46 34.91 17.55
N ALA A 102 -0.67 34.94 18.87
CA ALA A 102 -0.81 36.17 19.65
C ALA A 102 0.43 37.07 19.55
N VAL A 103 1.64 36.49 19.63
CA VAL A 103 2.87 37.28 19.47
C VAL A 103 3.03 37.81 18.04
N ARG A 104 2.61 37.05 17.02
CA ARG A 104 2.60 37.54 15.63
C ARG A 104 1.64 38.70 15.45
N ALA A 105 0.44 38.61 16.03
CA ALA A 105 -0.54 39.70 16.01
C ALA A 105 0.01 40.95 16.72
N TRP A 106 0.65 40.79 17.88
CA TRP A 106 1.29 41.90 18.57
C TRP A 106 2.40 42.56 17.74
N GLN A 107 3.24 41.78 17.05
CA GLN A 107 4.25 42.34 16.14
C GLN A 107 3.61 43.13 14.99
N ALA A 108 2.54 42.61 14.38
CA ALA A 108 1.84 43.29 13.30
C ALA A 108 1.23 44.64 13.77
N ASP A 109 0.66 44.69 14.98
CA ASP A 109 0.17 45.94 15.58
C ASP A 109 1.30 46.96 15.77
N LEU A 110 2.45 46.52 16.29
CA LEU A 110 3.62 47.38 16.47
C LEU A 110 4.17 47.92 15.15
N ASP A 111 4.11 47.14 14.07
CA ASP A 111 4.53 47.58 12.73
C ASP A 111 3.59 48.66 12.18
N VAL A 112 2.27 48.52 12.38
CA VAL A 112 1.28 49.55 12.05
C VAL A 112 1.52 50.83 12.85
N ARG A 113 1.75 50.70 14.16
CA ARG A 113 2.07 51.85 15.03
C ARG A 113 3.39 52.52 14.65
N ALA A 114 4.37 51.75 14.18
CA ALA A 114 5.63 52.29 13.65
C ALA A 114 5.40 53.11 12.38
N ALA A 115 4.60 52.59 11.45
CA ALA A 115 4.22 53.29 10.23
C ALA A 115 3.46 54.59 10.54
N GLN A 116 2.51 54.57 11.48
CA GLN A 116 1.79 55.76 11.95
C GLN A 116 2.73 56.83 12.51
N LEU A 117 3.72 56.46 13.33
CA LEU A 117 4.71 57.41 13.87
C LEU A 117 5.75 57.89 12.85
N ALA A 118 5.90 57.19 11.72
CA ALA A 118 6.76 57.59 10.61
C ALA A 118 6.11 58.67 9.74
N VAL A 119 4.78 58.61 9.56
CA VAL A 119 3.99 59.60 8.82
C VAL A 119 3.41 60.73 9.69
N ALA A 120 3.61 60.66 11.01
CA ALA A 120 3.12 61.67 11.95
C ALA A 120 3.82 63.03 11.77
N ASP A 121 3.04 64.10 11.88
CA ASP A 121 3.50 65.49 11.82
C ASP A 121 4.62 65.75 12.86
N PRO A 122 5.74 66.41 12.50
CA PRO A 122 6.78 66.83 13.44
C PRO A 122 6.27 67.62 14.66
N ALA A 123 5.15 68.33 14.55
CA ALA A 123 4.50 69.06 15.64
C ALA A 123 3.78 68.16 16.66
N THR A 124 3.74 66.83 16.44
CA THR A 124 3.08 65.87 17.33
C THR A 124 3.73 65.89 18.74
N PRO A 125 2.95 66.14 19.81
CA PRO A 125 3.49 66.20 21.18
C PRO A 125 4.19 64.90 21.58
N ARG A 126 5.38 65.02 22.19
CA ARG A 126 6.16 63.90 22.74
C ARG A 126 6.51 62.80 21.71
N LEU A 127 6.59 63.14 20.42
CA LEU A 127 6.89 62.18 19.33
C LEU A 127 8.16 61.35 19.59
N GLY A 128 9.23 61.98 20.09
CA GLY A 128 10.48 61.28 20.44
C GLY A 128 10.31 60.26 21.58
N LEU A 129 9.52 60.58 22.60
CA LEU A 129 9.17 59.66 23.69
C LEU A 129 8.31 58.49 23.19
N ARG A 130 7.32 58.76 22.33
CA ARG A 130 6.47 57.72 21.70
C ARG A 130 7.30 56.76 20.85
N ARG A 131 8.27 57.26 20.08
CA ARG A 131 9.20 56.43 19.30
C ARG A 131 10.09 55.56 20.19
N ARG A 132 10.60 56.09 21.31
CA ARG A 132 11.40 55.32 22.29
C ARG A 132 10.56 54.23 22.98
N ALA A 133 9.33 54.55 23.38
CA ALA A 133 8.40 53.58 23.97
C ALA A 133 8.06 52.45 22.98
N LEU A 134 7.75 52.79 21.73
CA LEU A 134 7.49 51.80 20.69
C LEU A 134 8.70 50.88 20.44
N ARG A 135 9.93 51.43 20.43
CA ARG A 135 11.15 50.61 20.33
C ARG A 135 11.27 49.61 21.49
N ALA A 136 10.94 50.03 22.72
CA ALA A 136 10.96 49.13 23.87
C ALA A 136 9.91 48.00 23.72
N GLU A 137 8.69 48.33 23.27
CA GLU A 137 7.65 47.33 22.98
C GLU A 137 8.06 46.37 21.85
N GLN A 138 8.70 46.86 20.79
CA GLN A 138 9.24 46.03 19.70
C GLN A 138 10.32 45.06 20.19
N VAL A 139 11.22 45.52 21.08
CA VAL A 139 12.22 44.65 21.71
C VAL A 139 11.54 43.59 22.58
N ALA A 140 10.55 43.95 23.39
CA ALA A 140 9.79 43.02 24.21
C ALA A 140 9.03 41.98 23.35
N ALA A 141 8.43 42.38 22.24
CA ALA A 141 7.76 41.49 21.30
C ALA A 141 8.73 40.52 20.63
N LYS A 142 9.92 40.99 20.24
CA LYS A 142 10.98 40.15 19.67
C LYS A 142 11.46 39.10 20.68
N LEU A 143 11.73 39.49 21.93
CA LEU A 143 12.14 38.56 22.99
C LEU A 143 11.06 37.52 23.28
N THR A 144 9.80 37.96 23.40
CA THR A 144 8.65 37.08 23.61
C THR A 144 8.47 36.10 22.45
N ARG A 145 8.68 36.54 21.20
CA ARG A 145 8.65 35.67 20.01
C ARG A 145 9.71 34.59 20.09
N THR A 146 10.95 34.93 20.43
CA THR A 146 12.05 33.97 20.56
C THR A 146 11.73 32.95 21.64
N TRP A 147 11.24 33.40 22.79
CA TRP A 147 10.82 32.52 23.89
C TRP A 147 9.69 31.56 23.50
N VAL A 148 8.59 32.09 22.96
CA VAL A 148 7.44 31.29 22.52
C VAL A 148 7.84 30.31 21.41
N SER A 149 8.66 30.76 20.46
CA SER A 149 9.14 29.90 19.36
C SER A 149 10.05 28.79 19.87
N GLY A 150 10.95 29.08 20.82
CA GLY A 150 11.79 28.09 21.48
C GLY A 150 10.97 27.04 22.20
N ARG A 151 10.03 27.45 23.06
CA ARG A 151 9.14 26.52 23.78
C ARG A 151 8.25 25.70 22.85
N TYR A 152 7.76 26.31 21.76
CA TYR A 152 6.97 25.59 20.76
C TYR A 152 7.81 24.61 19.93
N TRP A 153 9.05 24.98 19.61
CA TRP A 153 10.02 24.07 19.00
C TRP A 153 10.34 22.90 19.92
N MET A 154 10.49 23.13 21.24
CA MET A 154 10.67 22.07 22.23
C MET A 154 9.47 21.14 22.31
N LEU A 155 8.23 21.66 22.30
CA LEU A 155 7.03 20.84 22.19
C LEU A 155 7.02 20.03 20.89
N THR A 156 7.40 20.64 19.77
CA THR A 156 7.47 19.97 18.47
C THR A 156 8.50 18.85 18.48
N ARG A 157 9.69 19.09 19.07
CA ARG A 157 10.77 18.11 19.33
C ARG A 157 10.35 17.00 20.29
N ALA A 158 9.59 17.33 21.34
CA ALA A 158 9.04 16.36 22.28
C ALA A 158 7.99 15.46 21.62
N ARG A 159 7.26 15.98 20.63
CA ARG A 159 6.29 15.25 19.80
C ARG A 159 6.93 14.49 18.64
N THR A 160 8.16 14.81 18.24
CA THR A 160 8.82 14.08 17.15
C THR A 160 9.30 12.73 17.67
N HIS A 161 8.84 11.65 17.04
CA HIS A 161 9.26 10.29 17.39
C HIS A 161 10.79 10.16 17.39
N ARG A 162 11.34 9.55 18.44
CA ARG A 162 12.78 9.28 18.50
C ARG A 162 13.11 8.26 17.41
N ARG A 163 14.10 8.56 16.56
CA ARG A 163 14.72 7.54 15.72
C ARG A 163 15.56 6.66 16.63
N PHE A 164 15.04 5.50 17.03
CA PHE A 164 15.72 4.57 17.95
C PHE A 164 16.91 3.88 17.25
N ARG A 165 17.96 4.65 16.94
CA ARG A 165 19.12 4.22 16.15
C ARG A 165 20.42 4.23 16.95
N ASN A 166 20.39 4.60 18.24
CA ASN A 166 21.61 4.71 19.03
C ASN A 166 22.14 3.32 19.43
N PRO A 167 23.42 3.20 19.84
CA PRO A 167 24.00 1.92 20.23
C PRO A 167 23.23 1.18 21.34
N TRP A 168 22.67 1.91 22.31
CA TRP A 168 21.84 1.33 23.37
C TRP A 168 20.53 0.74 22.86
N ASP A 169 19.92 1.35 21.83
CA ASP A 169 18.73 0.80 21.18
C ASP A 169 19.06 -0.51 20.46
N ARG A 170 20.23 -0.60 19.81
CA ARG A 170 20.71 -1.83 19.18
C ARG A 170 21.02 -2.91 20.23
N ALA A 171 21.70 -2.55 21.32
CA ALA A 171 21.97 -3.46 22.43
C ALA A 171 20.68 -3.96 23.09
N TYR A 172 19.68 -3.09 23.26
CA TYR A 172 18.35 -3.45 23.75
C TYR A 172 17.63 -4.40 22.79
N THR A 173 17.68 -4.15 21.48
CA THR A 173 17.13 -5.06 20.47
C THR A 173 17.78 -6.43 20.56
N LEU A 174 19.13 -6.45 20.55
CA LEU A 174 19.90 -7.69 20.61
C LEU A 174 19.59 -8.48 21.89
N PHE A 175 19.58 -7.82 23.06
CA PHE A 175 19.23 -8.45 24.32
C PHE A 175 17.89 -9.19 24.26
N TRP A 176 16.84 -8.54 23.73
CA TRP A 176 15.53 -9.20 23.64
C TRP A 176 15.48 -10.30 22.59
N GLN A 177 16.17 -10.14 21.45
CA GLN A 177 16.28 -11.22 20.46
C GLN A 177 16.98 -12.44 21.04
N THR A 178 18.05 -12.26 21.82
CA THR A 178 18.77 -13.35 22.49
C THR A 178 17.93 -14.01 23.58
N VAL A 179 17.26 -13.23 24.44
CA VAL A 179 16.52 -13.76 25.59
C VAL A 179 15.18 -14.38 25.21
N LYS A 180 14.52 -13.89 24.15
CA LYS A 180 13.16 -14.31 23.78
C LYS A 180 13.04 -14.95 22.42
N GLY A 181 14.12 -15.03 21.64
CA GLY A 181 14.06 -15.51 20.25
C GLY A 181 12.99 -14.75 19.46
N ASP A 182 12.12 -15.50 18.80
CA ASP A 182 11.01 -14.92 18.04
C ASP A 182 9.96 -14.22 18.93
N GLY A 183 9.86 -14.57 20.22
CA GLY A 183 8.99 -13.88 21.16
C GLY A 183 9.42 -12.44 21.50
N ALA A 184 10.58 -11.98 21.01
CA ALA A 184 11.11 -10.64 21.25
C ALA A 184 10.19 -9.52 20.73
N TRP A 185 9.40 -9.78 19.68
CA TRP A 185 8.51 -8.78 19.09
C TRP A 185 7.55 -8.16 20.12
N ARG A 186 7.11 -8.94 21.13
CA ARG A 186 6.23 -8.46 22.21
C ARG A 186 6.82 -7.31 23.01
N ARG A 187 8.15 -7.20 23.07
CA ARG A 187 8.87 -6.11 23.76
C ARG A 187 9.32 -5.02 22.80
N LEU A 188 9.70 -5.40 21.59
CA LEU A 188 10.29 -4.51 20.59
C LEU A 188 9.23 -3.68 19.86
N GLU A 189 8.09 -4.30 19.53
CA GLU A 189 6.94 -3.70 18.87
C GLU A 189 5.60 -4.16 19.50
N PRO A 190 5.27 -3.67 20.71
CA PRO A 190 4.04 -4.04 21.40
C PRO A 190 2.76 -3.58 20.68
N GLY A 191 2.84 -2.61 19.75
CA GLY A 191 1.69 -2.16 18.95
C GLY A 191 1.06 -3.25 18.08
N LEU A 192 1.74 -4.38 17.85
CA LEU A 192 1.14 -5.55 17.21
C LEU A 192 0.00 -6.18 18.04
N TRP A 193 -0.01 -5.96 19.37
CA TRP A 193 -1.13 -6.36 20.23
C TRP A 193 -2.38 -5.51 20.05
N ASP A 194 -2.25 -4.25 19.62
CA ASP A 194 -3.44 -3.42 19.38
C ASP A 194 -4.32 -4.06 18.28
N TYR A 195 -3.71 -4.70 17.27
CA TYR A 195 -4.44 -5.44 16.24
C TYR A 195 -5.15 -6.66 16.82
N GLU A 196 -4.47 -7.40 17.69
CA GLU A 196 -5.08 -8.55 18.37
C GLU A 196 -6.31 -8.15 19.20
N LEU A 197 -6.18 -7.06 19.97
CA LEU A 197 -7.24 -6.58 20.85
C LEU A 197 -8.46 -6.08 20.07
N ALA A 198 -8.24 -5.49 18.89
CA ALA A 198 -9.32 -5.00 18.04
C ALA A 198 -9.98 -6.11 17.19
N TYR A 199 -9.18 -6.98 16.57
CA TYR A 199 -9.68 -7.95 15.59
C TYR A 199 -10.04 -9.30 16.23
N GLY A 200 -9.26 -9.76 17.22
CA GLY A 200 -9.39 -11.09 17.80
C GLY A 200 -10.80 -11.44 18.29
N PRO A 201 -11.46 -10.58 19.10
CA PRO A 201 -12.83 -10.81 19.56
C PRO A 201 -13.84 -10.92 18.41
N VAL A 202 -13.72 -10.06 17.40
CA VAL A 202 -14.61 -10.03 16.23
C VAL A 202 -14.44 -11.29 15.38
N VAL A 203 -13.19 -11.73 15.16
CA VAL A 203 -12.90 -12.99 14.45
C VAL A 203 -13.49 -14.19 15.19
N ASP A 204 -13.34 -14.23 16.52
CA ASP A 204 -13.90 -15.31 17.35
C ASP A 204 -15.44 -15.35 17.27
N GLU A 205 -16.10 -14.18 17.30
CA GLU A 205 -17.55 -14.01 17.19
C GLU A 205 -18.09 -14.45 15.82
N LEU A 206 -17.40 -14.07 14.74
CA LEU A 206 -17.79 -14.43 13.37
C LEU A 206 -17.71 -15.92 13.10
N ARG A 207 -16.96 -16.67 13.92
CA ARG A 207 -16.79 -18.13 13.82
C ARG A 207 -16.43 -18.58 12.38
N PRO A 208 -15.34 -18.07 11.79
CA PRO A 208 -14.91 -18.46 10.44
C PRO A 208 -14.56 -19.94 10.35
N ASP A 209 -14.58 -20.46 9.13
CA ASP A 209 -13.99 -21.75 8.75
C ASP A 209 -12.58 -21.57 8.21
N LEU A 210 -12.32 -20.42 7.58
CA LEU A 210 -11.02 -20.01 7.09
C LEU A 210 -10.77 -18.53 7.42
N VAL A 211 -9.55 -18.20 7.82
CA VAL A 211 -9.08 -16.82 7.99
C VAL A 211 -8.02 -16.54 6.94
N HIS A 212 -8.24 -15.52 6.11
CA HIS A 212 -7.26 -15.04 5.15
C HIS A 212 -6.55 -13.82 5.72
N ALA A 213 -5.28 -13.97 6.09
CA ALA A 213 -4.46 -12.90 6.67
C ALA A 213 -3.63 -12.20 5.58
N ASN A 214 -3.98 -10.95 5.29
CA ASN A 214 -3.19 -10.11 4.41
C ASN A 214 -2.02 -9.50 5.19
N ASP A 215 -0.81 -9.82 4.74
CA ASP A 215 0.47 -9.30 5.23
C ASP A 215 0.88 -9.73 6.66
N PHE A 216 2.13 -9.42 7.03
CA PHE A 216 2.82 -9.93 8.23
C PHE A 216 2.16 -9.54 9.57
N ARG A 217 1.35 -8.46 9.60
CA ARG A 217 0.65 -8.05 10.83
C ARG A 217 -0.54 -8.94 11.13
N MET A 218 -1.34 -9.24 10.11
CA MET A 218 -2.59 -10.00 10.25
C MET A 218 -2.33 -11.49 10.48
N LEU A 219 -1.18 -11.99 10.02
CA LEU A 219 -0.74 -13.37 10.25
C LEU A 219 -0.82 -13.76 11.73
N GLY A 220 -0.37 -12.90 12.64
CA GLY A 220 -0.42 -13.17 14.08
C GLY A 220 -1.84 -13.23 14.63
N VAL A 221 -2.75 -12.37 14.14
CA VAL A 221 -4.16 -12.37 14.55
C VAL A 221 -4.84 -13.66 14.08
N ALA A 222 -4.63 -14.05 12.83
CA ALA A 222 -5.18 -15.29 12.28
C ALA A 222 -4.65 -16.54 12.99
N ALA A 223 -3.34 -16.61 13.24
CA ALA A 223 -2.74 -17.72 13.97
C ALA A 223 -3.31 -17.85 15.39
N ARG A 224 -3.44 -16.73 16.13
CA ARG A 224 -4.02 -16.74 17.47
C ARG A 224 -5.51 -17.08 17.47
N ALA A 225 -6.27 -16.63 16.46
CA ALA A 225 -7.66 -17.05 16.27
C ALA A 225 -7.75 -18.56 16.04
N LYS A 226 -6.85 -19.15 15.23
CA LYS A 226 -6.77 -20.60 15.00
C LYS A 226 -6.48 -21.37 16.28
N ILE A 227 -5.51 -20.91 17.08
CA ILE A 227 -5.18 -21.51 18.39
C ILE A 227 -6.40 -21.45 19.33
N ARG A 228 -7.05 -20.30 19.45
CA ARG A 228 -8.23 -20.13 20.31
C ARG A 228 -9.42 -20.95 19.83
N ALA A 229 -9.63 -21.07 18.52
CA ALA A 229 -10.68 -21.92 17.95
C ALA A 229 -10.40 -23.40 18.26
N ALA A 230 -9.17 -23.86 18.09
CA ALA A 230 -8.76 -25.23 18.40
C ALA A 230 -8.95 -25.56 19.89
N ALA A 231 -8.60 -24.64 20.79
CA ALA A 231 -8.85 -24.77 22.22
C ALA A 231 -10.35 -24.90 22.57
N ARG A 232 -11.24 -24.40 21.70
CA ARG A 232 -12.70 -24.54 21.81
C ARG A 232 -13.26 -25.69 20.96
N GLY A 233 -12.41 -26.61 20.51
CA GLY A 233 -12.80 -27.78 19.72
C GLY A 233 -13.17 -27.49 18.26
N ARG A 234 -12.88 -26.29 17.75
CA ARG A 234 -13.17 -25.91 16.36
C ARG A 234 -11.89 -25.93 15.51
N LYS A 235 -11.96 -26.59 14.36
CA LYS A 235 -10.89 -26.56 13.36
C LYS A 235 -11.17 -25.42 12.38
N ILE A 236 -10.21 -24.51 12.24
CA ILE A 236 -10.25 -23.45 11.21
C ILE A 236 -8.94 -23.47 10.42
N LYS A 237 -9.00 -22.99 9.19
CA LYS A 237 -7.85 -22.86 8.29
C LYS A 237 -7.31 -21.44 8.27
N VAL A 238 -6.02 -21.26 8.04
CA VAL A 238 -5.36 -19.97 7.91
C VAL A 238 -4.62 -19.91 6.58
N VAL A 239 -4.95 -18.92 5.77
CA VAL A 239 -4.19 -18.54 4.58
C VAL A 239 -3.37 -17.30 4.93
N TRP A 240 -2.07 -17.34 4.66
CA TRP A 240 -1.21 -16.16 4.76
C TRP A 240 -0.92 -15.61 3.36
N ASP A 241 -1.41 -14.41 3.04
CA ASP A 241 -1.07 -13.70 1.81
C ASP A 241 0.03 -12.67 2.06
N ALA A 242 1.25 -13.00 1.63
CA ALA A 242 2.44 -12.18 1.84
C ALA A 242 2.65 -11.22 0.67
N HIS A 243 2.56 -9.92 0.94
CA HIS A 243 2.64 -8.88 -0.09
C HIS A 243 4.07 -8.36 -0.34
N GLU A 244 4.97 -8.53 0.64
CA GLU A 244 6.35 -8.05 0.55
C GLU A 244 7.33 -9.03 1.20
N PHE A 245 8.60 -9.01 0.77
CA PHE A 245 9.66 -9.71 1.50
C PHE A 245 10.08 -8.87 2.70
N LEU A 246 9.52 -9.14 3.87
CA LEU A 246 9.73 -8.33 5.07
C LEU A 246 11.22 -8.02 5.38
N PRO A 247 12.19 -8.96 5.26
CA PRO A 247 13.61 -8.66 5.44
C PRO A 247 14.18 -7.61 4.46
N GLY A 248 13.56 -7.47 3.27
CA GLY A 248 13.92 -6.52 2.22
C GLY A 248 13.14 -5.19 2.25
N VAL A 249 12.15 -5.06 3.14
CA VAL A 249 11.32 -3.85 3.26
C VAL A 249 12.10 -2.72 3.92
N LYS A 250 11.92 -1.50 3.41
CA LYS A 250 12.33 -0.29 4.14
C LYS A 250 11.44 -0.12 5.37
N PRO A 251 11.97 -0.11 6.60
CA PRO A 251 11.15 -0.02 7.79
C PRO A 251 10.18 1.15 7.74
N TRP A 252 8.88 0.87 7.91
CA TRP A 252 7.84 1.91 7.90
C TRP A 252 8.05 2.91 9.03
N GLN A 253 8.57 2.42 10.16
CA GLN A 253 9.13 3.26 11.21
C GLN A 253 10.65 3.17 11.18
N ASP A 254 11.29 4.32 11.03
CA ASP A 254 12.74 4.40 10.95
C ASP A 254 13.42 4.20 12.32
N ASN A 255 13.48 2.95 12.78
CA ASN A 255 14.03 2.60 14.09
C ASN A 255 14.64 1.18 14.13
N ALA A 256 15.63 0.95 15.02
CA ALA A 256 16.41 -0.29 15.09
C ALA A 256 15.65 -1.49 15.72
N ARG A 257 14.37 -1.33 16.03
CA ARG A 257 13.54 -2.38 16.65
C ARG A 257 12.48 -2.92 15.70
N TRP A 258 11.95 -2.05 14.83
CA TRP A 258 10.80 -2.34 13.98
C TRP A 258 11.02 -3.59 13.12
N LEU A 259 12.07 -3.61 12.29
CA LEU A 259 12.29 -4.73 11.37
C LEU A 259 12.62 -6.04 12.11
N PRO A 260 13.53 -6.07 13.10
CA PRO A 260 13.74 -7.27 13.92
C PRO A 260 12.47 -7.80 14.59
N ALA A 261 11.62 -6.90 15.12
CA ALA A 261 10.38 -7.29 15.77
C ALA A 261 9.38 -7.91 14.79
N HIS A 262 9.15 -7.28 13.63
CA HIS A 262 8.18 -7.82 12.67
C HIS A 262 8.68 -9.13 12.06
N ARG A 263 9.98 -9.28 11.79
CA ARG A 263 10.55 -10.57 11.34
C ARG A 263 10.37 -11.67 12.38
N ALA A 264 10.58 -11.33 13.66
CA ALA A 264 10.35 -12.26 14.77
C ALA A 264 8.87 -12.64 14.90
N HIS A 265 7.95 -11.68 14.74
CA HIS A 265 6.51 -11.94 14.70
C HIS A 265 6.13 -12.84 13.52
N GLU A 266 6.65 -12.56 12.33
CA GLU A 266 6.39 -13.37 11.13
C GLU A 266 6.87 -14.82 11.32
N ARG A 267 8.12 -15.03 11.77
CA ARG A 267 8.64 -16.38 12.05
C ARG A 267 7.88 -17.11 13.16
N GLU A 268 7.40 -16.43 14.18
CA GLU A 268 6.61 -17.06 15.25
C GLU A 268 5.28 -17.61 14.72
N TYR A 269 4.65 -16.92 13.76
CA TYR A 269 3.28 -17.23 13.34
C TYR A 269 3.17 -17.89 11.95
N ALA A 270 4.19 -17.81 11.10
CA ALA A 270 4.22 -18.48 9.79
C ALA A 270 3.92 -20.00 9.88
N PRO A 271 4.41 -20.76 10.89
CA PRO A 271 4.09 -22.18 11.02
C PRO A 271 2.61 -22.51 11.23
N TYR A 272 1.76 -21.53 11.56
CA TYR A 272 0.33 -21.75 11.77
C TYR A 272 -0.50 -21.61 10.49
N ALA A 273 0.09 -21.08 9.41
CA ALA A 273 -0.57 -20.99 8.11
C ALA A 273 -0.72 -22.39 7.48
N ASP A 274 -1.93 -22.73 7.05
CA ASP A 274 -2.19 -23.98 6.31
C ASP A 274 -1.85 -23.83 4.82
N ALA A 275 -1.89 -22.61 4.29
CA ALA A 275 -1.39 -22.26 2.97
C ALA A 275 -0.76 -20.86 3.01
N VAL A 276 0.23 -20.66 2.14
CA VAL A 276 0.87 -19.36 1.93
C VAL A 276 0.68 -18.97 0.48
N MET A 277 0.30 -17.72 0.26
CA MET A 277 0.13 -17.09 -1.03
C MET A 277 1.00 -15.86 -1.12
N THR A 278 1.35 -15.44 -2.34
CA THR A 278 2.13 -14.23 -2.54
C THR A 278 1.96 -13.65 -3.95
N VAL A 279 2.65 -12.55 -4.22
CA VAL A 279 2.48 -11.73 -5.42
C VAL A 279 3.47 -12.03 -6.54
N SER A 280 4.49 -12.86 -6.30
CA SER A 280 5.46 -13.23 -7.34
C SER A 280 6.20 -14.53 -7.03
N GLY A 281 6.69 -15.21 -8.07
CA GLY A 281 7.52 -16.41 -7.91
C GLY A 281 8.82 -16.14 -7.14
N GLY A 282 9.48 -15.00 -7.40
CA GLY A 282 10.70 -14.63 -6.68
C GLY A 282 10.47 -14.42 -5.19
N LEU A 283 9.32 -13.88 -4.79
CA LEU A 283 8.92 -13.77 -3.39
C LEU A 283 8.52 -15.13 -2.80
N ALA A 284 7.82 -15.97 -3.57
CA ALA A 284 7.43 -17.32 -3.15
C ALA A 284 8.66 -18.15 -2.75
N GLU A 285 9.71 -18.14 -3.58
CA GLU A 285 10.97 -18.82 -3.28
C GLU A 285 11.67 -18.24 -2.04
N LEU A 286 11.66 -16.92 -1.86
CA LEU A 286 12.26 -16.27 -0.69
C LEU A 286 11.51 -16.63 0.59
N LEU A 287 10.18 -16.63 0.56
CA LEU A 287 9.34 -17.03 1.70
C LEU A 287 9.54 -18.50 2.04
N GLN A 288 9.62 -19.37 1.03
CA GLN A 288 9.89 -20.79 1.23
C GLN A 288 11.23 -21.00 1.94
N ARG A 289 12.30 -20.31 1.50
CA ARG A 289 13.63 -20.41 2.11
C ARG A 289 13.69 -19.78 3.50
N GLU A 290 13.13 -18.59 3.70
CA GLU A 290 13.18 -17.85 4.98
C GLU A 290 12.39 -18.56 6.08
N HIS A 291 11.26 -19.17 5.75
CA HIS A 291 10.35 -19.81 6.72
C HIS A 291 10.35 -21.34 6.69
N GLY A 292 11.14 -21.96 5.82
CA GLY A 292 11.21 -23.42 5.68
C GLY A 292 9.87 -24.04 5.28
N LEU A 293 9.11 -23.37 4.39
CA LEU A 293 7.80 -23.85 3.97
C LEU A 293 7.92 -25.16 3.19
N THR A 294 7.01 -26.09 3.43
CA THR A 294 7.03 -27.43 2.81
C THR A 294 6.71 -27.40 1.31
N ALA A 295 6.01 -26.38 0.85
CA ALA A 295 5.68 -26.15 -0.55
C ALA A 295 6.02 -24.70 -0.93
N VAL A 296 6.24 -24.47 -2.23
CA VAL A 296 6.36 -23.12 -2.77
C VAL A 296 4.98 -22.44 -2.67
N PRO A 297 4.89 -21.22 -2.12
CA PRO A 297 3.63 -20.46 -2.06
C PRO A 297 2.95 -20.31 -3.42
N ASP A 298 1.61 -20.38 -3.42
CA ASP A 298 0.82 -20.06 -4.61
C ASP A 298 1.00 -18.58 -4.99
N VAL A 299 1.13 -18.30 -6.27
CA VAL A 299 1.29 -16.92 -6.77
C VAL A 299 -0.03 -16.41 -7.31
N VAL A 300 -0.51 -15.32 -6.71
CA VAL A 300 -1.69 -14.57 -7.16
C VAL A 300 -1.22 -13.15 -7.46
N LEU A 301 -1.23 -12.76 -8.73
CA LEU A 301 -0.78 -11.44 -9.16
C LEU A 301 -1.80 -10.36 -8.78
N ASN A 302 -1.35 -9.11 -8.61
CA ASN A 302 -2.27 -7.98 -8.58
C ASN A 302 -2.48 -7.46 -10.02
N ALA A 303 -3.30 -8.20 -10.76
CA ALA A 303 -3.60 -7.97 -12.17
C ALA A 303 -4.86 -7.08 -12.36
N PRO A 304 -4.95 -6.30 -13.45
CA PRO A 304 -6.20 -5.66 -13.89
C PRO A 304 -7.30 -6.70 -14.18
N ALA A 305 -8.56 -6.28 -14.10
CA ALA A 305 -9.69 -7.11 -14.57
C ALA A 305 -9.67 -7.20 -16.10
N ALA A 306 -10.12 -8.32 -16.66
CA ALA A 306 -10.22 -8.55 -18.10
C ALA A 306 -11.27 -7.63 -18.73
N ASP A 307 -12.41 -7.45 -18.06
CA ASP A 307 -13.41 -6.46 -18.43
C ASP A 307 -13.20 -5.18 -17.62
N HIS A 308 -12.94 -4.07 -18.31
CA HIS A 308 -12.84 -2.74 -17.70
C HIS A 308 -14.23 -2.13 -17.40
N GLY A 309 -15.31 -2.79 -17.83
CA GLY A 309 -16.68 -2.29 -17.75
C GLY A 309 -17.47 -2.68 -16.49
N GLU A 310 -17.19 -3.83 -15.86
CA GLU A 310 -18.10 -4.36 -14.83
C GLU A 310 -17.97 -3.71 -13.44
N SER A 311 -17.01 -2.82 -13.25
CA SER A 311 -16.77 -2.16 -11.97
C SER A 311 -16.88 -0.64 -12.06
N THR A 312 -17.97 -0.05 -12.60
CA THR A 312 -18.44 1.30 -12.19
C THR A 312 -19.81 1.81 -12.68
N PRO A 313 -20.36 2.87 -12.03
CA PRO A 313 -21.36 3.79 -12.61
C PRO A 313 -20.89 4.43 -13.92
N ASP A 314 -21.83 4.91 -14.73
CA ASP A 314 -21.75 5.40 -16.13
C ASP A 314 -20.71 6.50 -16.49
N ALA A 315 -19.72 6.81 -15.65
CA ALA A 315 -18.75 7.89 -15.90
C ALA A 315 -17.49 7.41 -16.67
N PRO A 316 -17.23 7.94 -17.88
CA PRO A 316 -16.03 7.59 -18.65
C PRO A 316 -14.74 8.02 -17.92
N ALA A 317 -13.63 7.35 -18.22
CA ALA A 317 -12.32 7.76 -17.74
C ALA A 317 -12.00 9.20 -18.23
N PRO A 318 -11.33 10.04 -17.43
CA PRO A 318 -10.78 11.30 -17.91
C PRO A 318 -9.85 11.09 -19.11
N ASP A 319 -9.68 12.08 -19.97
CA ASP A 319 -8.70 12.02 -21.06
C ASP A 319 -7.31 12.48 -20.58
N LEU A 320 -6.34 11.58 -20.61
CA LEU A 320 -4.95 11.83 -20.20
C LEU A 320 -4.29 12.93 -21.03
N ARG A 321 -4.47 12.94 -22.36
CA ARG A 321 -3.83 13.93 -23.25
C ARG A 321 -4.44 15.31 -23.06
N ALA A 322 -5.76 15.37 -22.90
CA ALA A 322 -6.45 16.62 -22.57
C ALA A 322 -5.98 17.21 -21.24
N LEU A 323 -5.78 16.38 -20.20
CA LEU A 323 -5.23 16.83 -18.92
C LEU A 323 -3.80 17.36 -19.03
N CYS A 324 -3.02 16.87 -20.00
CA CYS A 324 -1.69 17.39 -20.33
C CYS A 324 -1.71 18.59 -21.28
N GLY A 325 -2.86 18.93 -21.88
CA GLY A 325 -2.98 20.00 -22.88
C GLY A 325 -2.22 19.73 -24.18
N ILE A 326 -2.09 18.47 -24.58
CA ILE A 326 -1.33 18.06 -25.78
C ILE A 326 -2.20 17.42 -26.86
N GLY A 327 -1.75 17.51 -28.11
CA GLY A 327 -2.39 16.86 -29.25
C GLY A 327 -2.08 15.35 -29.36
N PRO A 328 -2.76 14.65 -30.29
CA PRO A 328 -2.58 13.21 -30.51
C PRO A 328 -1.17 12.84 -31.02
N GLU A 329 -0.55 13.71 -31.82
CA GLU A 329 0.77 13.46 -32.43
C GLU A 329 1.96 13.68 -31.47
N VAL A 330 1.72 14.20 -30.26
CA VAL A 330 2.79 14.54 -29.31
C VAL A 330 3.21 13.28 -28.55
N PRO A 331 4.48 12.85 -28.60
CA PRO A 331 4.92 11.67 -27.87
C PRO A 331 4.78 11.85 -26.35
N LEU A 332 4.05 10.94 -25.70
CA LEU A 332 3.73 10.97 -24.28
C LEU A 332 4.23 9.72 -23.57
N LEU A 333 5.15 9.90 -22.62
CA LEU A 333 5.53 8.85 -21.66
C LEU A 333 4.70 8.98 -20.39
N VAL A 334 4.28 7.85 -19.84
CA VAL A 334 3.50 7.82 -18.60
C VAL A 334 4.20 7.04 -17.50
N TYR A 335 4.18 7.61 -16.29
CA TYR A 335 4.43 6.91 -15.04
C TYR A 335 3.14 6.92 -14.21
N SER A 336 2.66 5.75 -13.80
CA SER A 336 1.56 5.56 -12.86
C SER A 336 2.06 4.93 -11.56
N GLY A 337 1.70 5.54 -10.42
CA GLY A 337 1.89 4.96 -9.10
C GLY A 337 2.48 5.92 -8.06
N SER A 338 2.83 5.39 -6.88
CA SER A 338 3.27 6.23 -5.76
C SER A 338 4.53 7.00 -6.12
N ALA A 339 4.59 8.30 -5.80
CA ALA A 339 5.82 9.07 -6.00
C ALA A 339 6.79 8.87 -4.82
N GLY A 340 8.07 8.65 -5.12
CA GLY A 340 9.13 8.54 -4.11
C GLY A 340 10.51 8.43 -4.74
N ARG A 341 11.56 8.76 -3.98
CA ARG A 341 12.94 8.79 -4.48
C ARG A 341 13.38 7.46 -5.11
N GLN A 342 13.01 6.34 -4.49
CA GLN A 342 13.32 5.00 -5.00
C GLN A 342 12.57 4.62 -6.29
N ARG A 343 11.68 5.49 -6.79
CA ARG A 343 10.88 5.26 -7.99
C ARG A 343 11.48 5.91 -9.25
N GLY A 344 12.57 6.66 -9.12
CA GLY A 344 13.38 7.21 -10.23
C GLY A 344 12.68 8.20 -11.16
N LEU A 345 11.69 8.95 -10.65
CA LEU A 345 11.01 9.99 -11.45
C LEU A 345 11.97 11.10 -11.89
N ASP A 346 13.05 11.32 -11.15
CA ASP A 346 14.08 12.29 -11.50
C ASP A 346 14.88 11.90 -12.75
N THR A 347 15.10 10.62 -13.01
CA THR A 347 15.73 10.15 -14.27
C THR A 347 14.88 10.54 -15.47
N MET A 348 13.54 10.40 -15.38
CA MET A 348 12.63 10.81 -16.46
C MET A 348 12.77 12.31 -16.74
N VAL A 349 12.83 13.16 -15.70
CA VAL A 349 12.96 14.62 -15.85
C VAL A 349 14.34 15.02 -16.39
N ASP A 350 15.42 14.42 -15.88
CA ASP A 350 16.78 14.74 -16.32
C ASP A 350 17.06 14.34 -17.76
N ALA A 351 16.31 13.38 -18.31
CA ALA A 351 16.40 12.95 -19.70
C ALA A 351 15.71 13.90 -20.69
N MET A 352 14.69 14.66 -20.24
CA MET A 352 13.86 15.51 -21.11
C MET A 352 14.63 16.53 -21.97
N PRO A 353 15.74 17.15 -21.53
CA PRO A 353 16.53 18.03 -22.39
C PRO A 353 17.08 17.33 -23.64
N GLN A 354 17.28 16.01 -23.61
CA GLN A 354 17.78 15.21 -24.73
C GLN A 354 16.66 14.67 -25.63
N MET A 355 15.40 14.93 -25.28
CA MET A 355 14.22 14.41 -25.99
C MET A 355 13.27 15.58 -26.30
N PRO A 356 13.61 16.43 -27.28
CA PRO A 356 12.74 17.55 -27.66
C PRO A 356 11.40 17.03 -28.21
N GLY A 357 10.32 17.78 -27.96
CA GLY A 357 8.95 17.41 -28.39
C GLY A 357 8.26 16.32 -27.58
N VAL A 358 9.00 15.60 -26.73
CA VAL A 358 8.47 14.53 -25.87
C VAL A 358 7.87 15.11 -24.58
N HIS A 359 6.73 14.59 -24.13
CA HIS A 359 6.06 14.96 -22.88
C HIS A 359 6.05 13.78 -21.87
N VAL A 360 6.02 14.09 -20.58
CA VAL A 360 5.93 13.09 -19.49
C VAL A 360 4.72 13.38 -18.60
N ALA A 361 3.82 12.41 -18.46
CA ALA A 361 2.76 12.41 -17.48
C ALA A 361 3.13 11.55 -16.26
N MET A 362 3.02 12.13 -15.07
CA MET A 362 3.25 11.47 -13.78
C MET A 362 1.92 11.40 -13.02
N VAL A 363 1.23 10.27 -13.16
CA VAL A 363 -0.03 9.93 -12.47
C VAL A 363 0.32 9.38 -11.08
N VAL A 364 0.18 10.22 -10.05
CA VAL A 364 0.76 9.97 -8.72
C VAL A 364 -0.20 10.25 -7.57
N ASN A 365 0.01 9.56 -6.44
CA ASN A 365 -0.86 9.65 -5.26
C ASN A 365 -0.93 11.05 -4.63
N LYS A 366 0.13 11.84 -4.73
CA LYS A 366 0.24 13.19 -4.16
C LYS A 366 0.97 14.11 -5.14
N PRO A 367 0.27 14.64 -6.17
CA PRO A 367 0.89 15.49 -7.20
C PRO A 367 1.53 16.76 -6.60
N ALA A 368 0.91 17.32 -5.55
CA ALA A 368 1.43 18.46 -4.78
C ALA A 368 2.23 18.03 -3.53
N GLY A 369 2.64 16.76 -3.43
CA GLY A 369 3.40 16.25 -2.29
C GLY A 369 4.87 16.68 -2.30
N PRO A 370 5.58 16.62 -1.15
CA PRO A 370 6.94 17.18 -1.02
C PRO A 370 7.94 16.67 -2.07
N TYR A 371 7.93 15.36 -2.35
CA TYR A 371 8.83 14.79 -3.36
C TYR A 371 8.47 15.25 -4.79
N MET A 372 7.18 15.33 -5.13
CA MET A 372 6.77 15.85 -6.44
C MET A 372 7.11 17.33 -6.60
N THR A 373 7.01 18.13 -5.53
CA THR A 373 7.51 19.52 -5.54
C THR A 373 9.00 19.59 -5.88
N GLU A 374 9.82 18.68 -5.36
CA GLU A 374 11.25 18.59 -5.71
C GLU A 374 11.46 18.21 -7.19
N VAL A 375 10.66 17.26 -7.71
CA VAL A 375 10.69 16.81 -9.10
C VAL A 375 10.29 17.94 -10.07
N LEU A 376 9.19 18.65 -9.79
CA LEU A 376 8.74 19.78 -10.61
C LEU A 376 9.74 20.94 -10.57
N ALA A 377 10.31 21.25 -9.40
CA ALA A 377 11.38 22.25 -9.30
C ALA A 377 12.64 21.83 -10.09
N ARG A 378 12.93 20.52 -10.17
CA ARG A 378 13.99 20.01 -11.05
C ARG A 378 13.64 20.23 -12.52
N ALA A 379 12.41 19.98 -12.95
CA ALA A 379 11.96 20.24 -14.31
C ALA A 379 12.13 21.72 -14.69
N THR A 380 11.78 22.66 -13.80
CA THR A 380 12.03 24.10 -14.01
C THR A 380 13.53 24.40 -14.19
N ARG A 381 14.40 23.87 -13.31
CA ARG A 381 15.85 24.07 -13.43
C ARG A 381 16.45 23.49 -14.72
N ARG A 382 15.84 22.44 -15.26
CA ARG A 382 16.23 21.81 -16.52
C ARG A 382 15.61 22.48 -17.76
N GLY A 383 14.73 23.46 -17.59
CA GLY A 383 14.06 24.16 -18.70
C GLY A 383 13.02 23.30 -19.43
N VAL A 384 12.37 22.37 -18.74
CA VAL A 384 11.42 21.40 -19.34
C VAL A 384 10.06 21.36 -18.62
N ALA A 385 9.75 22.40 -17.84
CA ALA A 385 8.57 22.43 -16.96
C ALA A 385 7.25 22.34 -17.74
N ASP A 386 7.19 22.89 -18.94
CA ASP A 386 6.07 22.86 -19.88
C ASP A 386 5.73 21.45 -20.40
N ARG A 387 6.68 20.49 -20.27
CA ARG A 387 6.54 19.12 -20.78
C ARG A 387 6.42 18.06 -19.68
N VAL A 388 6.36 18.46 -18.41
CA VAL A 388 6.26 17.55 -17.26
C VAL A 388 4.94 17.81 -16.52
N HIS A 389 4.05 16.83 -16.57
CA HIS A 389 2.67 16.94 -16.07
C HIS A 389 2.49 16.07 -14.82
N ALA A 390 2.13 16.67 -13.69
CA ALA A 390 1.82 15.93 -12.46
C ALA A 390 0.30 15.81 -12.30
N LEU A 391 -0.22 14.58 -12.39
CA LEU A 391 -1.66 14.28 -12.43
C LEU A 391 -2.08 13.43 -11.21
N PRO A 392 -3.31 13.62 -10.69
CA PRO A 392 -3.84 12.78 -9.63
C PRO A 392 -4.16 11.38 -10.14
N TYR A 393 -4.36 10.44 -9.21
CA TYR A 393 -4.91 9.13 -9.54
C TYR A 393 -6.33 9.22 -10.07
N VAL A 394 -6.63 8.32 -11.01
CA VAL A 394 -8.00 7.93 -11.37
C VAL A 394 -8.41 6.72 -10.55
N ALA A 395 -9.69 6.37 -10.59
CA ALA A 395 -10.15 5.17 -9.92
C ALA A 395 -9.61 3.89 -10.60
N HIS A 396 -9.48 2.80 -9.84
CA HIS A 396 -8.70 1.63 -10.27
C HIS A 396 -9.21 0.96 -11.56
N TRP A 397 -10.52 0.98 -11.81
CA TRP A 397 -11.16 0.48 -13.04
C TRP A 397 -10.92 1.39 -14.25
N GLN A 398 -10.69 2.69 -14.04
CA GLN A 398 -10.37 3.66 -15.09
C GLN A 398 -8.89 3.66 -15.48
N VAL A 399 -8.00 3.02 -14.71
CA VAL A 399 -6.56 3.14 -14.90
C VAL A 399 -6.11 2.66 -16.27
N VAL A 400 -6.54 1.49 -16.74
CA VAL A 400 -6.10 0.96 -18.03
C VAL A 400 -6.58 1.82 -19.20
N PRO A 401 -7.88 2.17 -19.32
CA PRO A 401 -8.36 3.10 -20.36
C PRO A 401 -7.71 4.49 -20.29
N PHE A 402 -7.41 4.97 -19.08
CA PHE A 402 -6.74 6.26 -18.89
C PHE A 402 -5.30 6.24 -19.41
N LEU A 403 -4.58 5.15 -19.14
CA LEU A 403 -3.16 5.02 -19.52
C LEU A 403 -2.98 4.67 -21.00
N SER A 404 -3.94 4.03 -21.66
CA SER A 404 -3.86 3.65 -23.08
C SER A 404 -3.74 4.84 -24.04
N ALA A 405 -4.01 6.05 -23.56
CA ALA A 405 -3.79 7.28 -24.32
C ALA A 405 -2.30 7.68 -24.43
N ALA A 406 -1.41 7.11 -23.61
CA ALA A 406 0.03 7.34 -23.69
C ALA A 406 0.70 6.53 -24.80
N ASP A 407 1.96 6.84 -25.12
CA ASP A 407 2.75 6.13 -26.12
C ASP A 407 3.69 5.10 -25.49
N VAL A 408 4.21 5.37 -24.29
CA VAL A 408 5.17 4.51 -23.59
C VAL A 408 4.88 4.47 -22.09
N GLY A 409 4.81 3.25 -21.52
CA GLY A 409 4.74 3.03 -20.07
C GLY A 409 6.14 2.94 -19.44
N VAL A 410 6.47 3.83 -18.52
CA VAL A 410 7.82 3.91 -17.93
C VAL A 410 7.84 3.40 -16.49
N ILE A 411 8.84 2.57 -16.19
CA ILE A 411 9.12 2.02 -14.85
C ILE A 411 10.59 2.24 -14.48
N PRO A 412 10.99 3.42 -13.97
CA PRO A 412 12.38 3.79 -13.77
C PRO A 412 12.87 3.50 -12.34
N ILE A 413 12.41 2.42 -11.73
CA ILE A 413 12.63 2.18 -10.30
C ILE A 413 14.07 1.76 -10.00
N HIS A 414 14.56 2.06 -8.80
CA HIS A 414 15.94 1.76 -8.42
C HIS A 414 16.07 0.33 -7.89
N HIS A 415 17.30 -0.20 -7.86
CA HIS A 415 17.61 -1.50 -7.25
C HIS A 415 17.35 -1.51 -5.75
N TRP A 416 16.29 -2.20 -5.35
CA TRP A 416 15.91 -2.44 -3.95
C TRP A 416 15.42 -3.88 -3.82
N PRO A 417 15.63 -4.56 -2.69
CA PRO A 417 15.30 -5.98 -2.57
C PRO A 417 13.89 -6.37 -3.02
N ASN A 418 12.85 -5.60 -2.63
CA ASN A 418 11.48 -5.85 -3.07
C ASN A 418 11.23 -5.52 -4.55
N HIS A 419 11.98 -4.58 -5.13
CA HIS A 419 11.88 -4.25 -6.55
C HIS A 419 12.49 -5.35 -7.44
N GLU A 420 13.46 -6.11 -6.92
CA GLU A 420 14.13 -7.17 -7.68
C GLU A 420 13.26 -8.40 -7.93
N ILE A 421 12.23 -8.63 -7.10
CA ILE A 421 11.59 -9.94 -6.96
C ILE A 421 10.15 -10.00 -7.46
N ALA A 422 9.53 -8.88 -7.85
CA ALA A 422 8.13 -8.83 -8.20
C ALA A 422 7.84 -8.00 -9.46
N LEU A 423 6.87 -8.47 -10.24
CA LEU A 423 6.16 -7.63 -11.20
C LEU A 423 5.17 -6.76 -10.43
N ILE A 424 5.32 -5.45 -10.56
CA ILE A 424 4.48 -4.47 -9.86
C ILE A 424 3.20 -4.22 -10.66
N THR A 425 2.12 -3.78 -9.99
CA THR A 425 0.80 -3.57 -10.61
C THR A 425 0.84 -2.78 -11.92
N LYS A 426 1.59 -1.65 -11.97
CA LYS A 426 1.71 -0.83 -13.18
C LYS A 426 2.28 -1.56 -14.40
N PHE A 427 3.06 -2.62 -14.18
CA PHE A 427 3.58 -3.44 -15.27
C PHE A 427 2.44 -4.12 -16.03
N PHE A 428 1.49 -4.70 -15.28
CA PHE A 428 0.30 -5.32 -15.84
C PHE A 428 -0.66 -4.28 -16.41
N GLU A 429 -0.85 -3.13 -15.72
CA GLU A 429 -1.69 -2.04 -16.23
C GLU A 429 -1.18 -1.52 -17.59
N TYR A 430 0.13 -1.32 -17.75
CA TYR A 430 0.71 -0.90 -19.05
C TYR A 430 0.59 -1.98 -20.12
N SER A 431 0.74 -3.25 -19.74
CA SER A 431 0.59 -4.38 -20.66
C SER A 431 -0.84 -4.48 -21.19
N HIS A 432 -1.84 -4.36 -20.32
CA HIS A 432 -3.27 -4.33 -20.70
C HIS A 432 -3.65 -3.05 -21.46
N ALA A 433 -3.00 -1.92 -21.16
CA ALA A 433 -3.11 -0.71 -21.96
C ALA A 433 -2.37 -0.80 -23.32
N ARG A 434 -1.75 -1.96 -23.62
CA ARG A 434 -0.96 -2.24 -24.82
C ARG A 434 0.15 -1.21 -25.07
N LEU A 435 0.72 -0.66 -24.00
CA LEU A 435 1.84 0.27 -24.06
C LEU A 435 3.15 -0.52 -24.17
N PRO A 436 4.05 -0.19 -25.12
CA PRO A 436 5.45 -0.56 -25.01
C PRO A 436 6.03 -0.09 -23.67
N LEU A 437 6.87 -0.92 -23.04
CA LEU A 437 7.49 -0.56 -21.77
C LEU A 437 8.93 -0.06 -21.92
N VAL A 438 9.31 0.88 -21.07
CA VAL A 438 10.72 1.19 -20.77
C VAL A 438 10.93 0.97 -19.28
N VAL A 439 11.70 -0.07 -18.94
CA VAL A 439 11.91 -0.47 -17.54
C VAL A 439 13.38 -0.40 -17.15
N SER A 440 13.65 -0.08 -15.89
CA SER A 440 15.01 -0.21 -15.35
C SER A 440 15.42 -1.69 -15.25
N ASP A 441 16.72 -1.94 -15.14
CA ASP A 441 17.34 -3.27 -15.12
C ASP A 441 17.14 -4.06 -13.81
N VAL A 442 16.10 -3.75 -13.04
CA VAL A 442 15.68 -4.58 -11.90
C VAL A 442 15.24 -5.97 -12.37
N LYS A 443 15.74 -7.00 -11.69
CA LYS A 443 15.84 -8.37 -12.19
C LYS A 443 14.54 -8.93 -12.78
N THR A 444 13.44 -8.91 -12.02
CA THR A 444 12.18 -9.56 -12.45
C THR A 444 11.54 -8.83 -13.64
N MET A 445 11.46 -7.51 -13.62
CA MET A 445 10.86 -6.75 -14.73
C MET A 445 11.74 -6.77 -15.98
N ALA A 446 13.05 -6.58 -15.83
CA ALA A 446 13.98 -6.66 -16.94
C ALA A 446 13.97 -8.05 -17.61
N GLY A 447 13.95 -9.11 -16.80
CA GLY A 447 13.82 -10.49 -17.29
C GLY A 447 12.52 -10.69 -18.06
N THR A 448 11.40 -10.21 -17.52
CA THR A 448 10.08 -10.34 -18.16
C THR A 448 10.03 -9.58 -19.49
N VAL A 449 10.43 -8.30 -19.52
CA VAL A 449 10.46 -7.48 -20.74
C VAL A 449 11.32 -8.12 -21.83
N ARG A 450 12.51 -8.63 -21.48
CA ARG A 450 13.38 -9.33 -22.42
C ARG A 450 12.76 -10.62 -22.95
N SER A 451 12.07 -11.39 -22.10
CA SER A 451 11.46 -12.67 -22.48
C SER A 451 10.19 -12.53 -23.32
N THR A 452 9.40 -11.47 -23.10
CA THR A 452 8.17 -11.23 -23.85
C THR A 452 8.42 -10.39 -25.10
N GLY A 453 9.43 -9.53 -25.08
CA GLY A 453 9.76 -8.61 -26.17
C GLY A 453 8.89 -7.33 -26.17
N GLN A 454 8.20 -7.04 -25.07
CA GLN A 454 7.20 -5.95 -24.98
C GLN A 454 7.79 -4.57 -24.66
N GLY A 455 9.10 -4.40 -24.73
CA GLY A 455 9.74 -3.13 -24.42
C GLY A 455 11.27 -3.17 -24.38
N GLU A 456 11.85 -2.10 -23.87
CA GLU A 456 13.29 -1.91 -23.69
C GLU A 456 13.67 -1.86 -22.21
N VAL A 457 14.91 -2.28 -21.93
CA VAL A 457 15.51 -2.21 -20.59
C VAL A 457 16.64 -1.19 -20.60
N PHE A 458 16.73 -0.38 -19.54
CA PHE A 458 17.83 0.54 -19.32
C PHE A 458 18.45 0.35 -17.93
N ARG A 459 19.70 0.76 -17.75
CA ARG A 459 20.38 0.74 -16.45
C ARG A 459 19.77 1.76 -15.50
N ALA A 460 19.36 1.32 -14.31
CA ALA A 460 18.78 2.19 -13.29
C ALA A 460 19.70 3.39 -13.00
N GLU A 461 19.10 4.58 -12.88
CA GLU A 461 19.79 5.86 -12.62
C GLU A 461 20.70 6.37 -13.76
N ASP A 462 20.79 5.65 -14.89
CA ASP A 462 21.53 6.09 -16.08
C ASP A 462 20.61 6.83 -17.07
N VAL A 463 20.80 8.15 -17.15
CA VAL A 463 20.00 9.02 -18.04
C VAL A 463 20.28 8.74 -19.52
N ALA A 464 21.53 8.45 -19.90
CA ALA A 464 21.87 8.25 -21.30
C ALA A 464 21.28 6.93 -21.82
N ASP A 465 21.36 5.87 -21.02
CA ASP A 465 20.79 4.57 -21.37
C ASP A 465 19.24 4.61 -21.35
N TYR A 466 18.64 5.37 -20.44
CA TYR A 466 17.21 5.65 -20.46
C TYR A 466 16.76 6.34 -21.77
N VAL A 467 17.49 7.39 -22.20
CA VAL A 467 17.20 8.09 -23.46
C VAL A 467 17.32 7.14 -24.65
N ARG A 468 18.33 6.25 -24.69
CA ARG A 468 18.46 5.21 -25.71
C ARG A 468 17.21 4.33 -25.76
N ALA A 469 16.81 3.78 -24.61
CA ALA A 469 15.64 2.89 -24.53
C ALA A 469 14.35 3.58 -24.98
N VAL A 470 14.11 4.81 -24.53
CA VAL A 470 12.94 5.60 -24.96
C VAL A 470 12.93 5.83 -26.47
N ARG A 471 14.07 6.26 -27.04
CA ARG A 471 14.17 6.51 -28.49
C ARG A 471 13.95 5.23 -29.31
N ALA A 472 14.49 4.10 -28.85
CA ALA A 472 14.29 2.82 -29.51
C ALA A 472 12.82 2.40 -29.51
N VAL A 473 12.10 2.63 -28.41
CA VAL A 473 10.65 2.35 -28.32
C VAL A 473 9.84 3.30 -29.20
N LEU A 474 10.09 4.60 -29.16
CA LEU A 474 9.35 5.58 -29.95
C LEU A 474 9.59 5.47 -31.46
N ALA A 475 10.75 4.94 -31.88
CA ALA A 475 11.07 4.75 -33.28
C ALA A 475 10.29 3.59 -33.94
N ASP A 476 9.89 2.57 -33.16
CA ASP A 476 9.17 1.39 -33.64
C ASP A 476 8.27 0.81 -32.54
N PRO A 477 7.19 1.51 -32.15
CA PRO A 477 6.31 1.07 -31.07
C PRO A 477 5.55 -0.21 -31.42
N GLU A 478 5.19 -0.41 -32.69
CA GLU A 478 4.41 -1.57 -33.14
C GLU A 478 5.15 -2.89 -32.94
N ARG A 479 6.47 -2.90 -33.13
CA ARG A 479 7.30 -4.06 -32.82
C ARG A 479 7.12 -4.56 -31.38
N TYR A 480 7.03 -3.64 -30.41
CA TYR A 480 6.85 -4.00 -29.01
C TYR A 480 5.40 -4.32 -28.69
N ARG A 481 4.44 -3.65 -29.33
CA ARG A 481 3.00 -3.93 -29.18
C ARG A 481 2.62 -5.32 -29.69
N ALA A 482 3.28 -5.82 -30.73
CA ALA A 482 3.07 -7.16 -31.26
C ALA A 482 3.29 -8.28 -30.23
N ALA A 483 4.07 -8.02 -29.16
CA ALA A 483 4.24 -8.97 -28.06
C ALA A 483 2.91 -9.32 -27.35
N TYR A 484 1.96 -8.38 -27.33
CA TYR A 484 0.65 -8.54 -26.68
C TYR A 484 -0.34 -9.37 -27.49
N ASP A 485 -0.04 -9.67 -28.75
CA ASP A 485 -0.86 -10.53 -29.60
C ASP A 485 -0.53 -12.02 -29.42
N ARG A 486 0.47 -12.33 -28.58
CA ARG A 486 0.80 -13.70 -28.19
C ARG A 486 -0.36 -14.30 -27.37
N PRO A 487 -1.02 -15.37 -27.85
CA PRO A 487 -2.12 -15.98 -27.11
C PRO A 487 -1.73 -16.44 -25.71
N GLY A 488 -2.57 -16.15 -24.73
CA GLY A 488 -2.39 -16.55 -23.34
C GLY A 488 -1.54 -15.60 -22.49
N LEU A 489 -0.85 -14.62 -23.08
CA LEU A 489 -0.01 -13.69 -22.32
C LEU A 489 -0.88 -12.79 -21.43
N LEU A 490 -1.74 -11.97 -22.04
CA LEU A 490 -2.57 -11.01 -21.31
C LEU A 490 -3.67 -11.73 -20.52
N GLU A 491 -4.22 -12.82 -21.05
CA GLU A 491 -5.26 -13.63 -20.40
C GLU A 491 -4.77 -14.22 -19.08
N SER A 492 -3.50 -14.66 -19.02
CA SER A 492 -2.88 -15.12 -17.78
C SER A 492 -2.59 -14.01 -16.77
N TRP A 493 -2.58 -12.75 -17.22
CA TRP A 493 -2.36 -11.55 -16.41
C TRP A 493 -3.65 -10.79 -16.14
N THR A 494 -4.78 -11.50 -16.08
CA THR A 494 -6.08 -10.96 -15.66
C THR A 494 -6.37 -11.33 -14.22
N TRP A 495 -7.19 -10.53 -13.54
CA TRP A 495 -7.63 -10.81 -12.17
C TRP A 495 -8.46 -12.09 -12.10
N GLU A 496 -9.27 -12.36 -13.11
CA GLU A 496 -10.12 -13.54 -13.25
C GLU A 496 -9.27 -14.82 -13.22
N ALA A 497 -8.16 -14.84 -13.95
CA ALA A 497 -7.19 -15.94 -13.87
C ALA A 497 -6.57 -16.07 -12.46
N GLN A 498 -6.32 -14.96 -11.76
CA GLN A 498 -5.79 -15.00 -10.40
C GLN A 498 -6.83 -15.44 -9.36
N ALA A 499 -8.10 -15.10 -9.58
CA ALA A 499 -9.22 -15.47 -8.73
C ALA A 499 -9.45 -17.00 -8.75
N GLU A 500 -9.23 -17.65 -9.89
CA GLU A 500 -9.27 -19.12 -9.99
C GLU A 500 -8.19 -19.80 -9.14
N VAL A 501 -6.97 -19.25 -9.13
CA VAL A 501 -5.89 -19.74 -8.25
C VAL A 501 -6.28 -19.54 -6.78
N LEU A 502 -6.83 -18.37 -6.45
CA LEU A 502 -7.29 -18.04 -5.10
C LEU A 502 -8.38 -19.00 -4.60
N ASP A 503 -9.45 -19.21 -5.38
CA ASP A 503 -10.50 -20.16 -5.02
C ASP A 503 -9.98 -21.60 -4.97
N GLY A 504 -9.03 -21.95 -5.86
CA GLY A 504 -8.32 -23.22 -5.83
C GLY A 504 -7.62 -23.48 -4.49
N VAL A 505 -6.95 -22.48 -3.90
CA VAL A 505 -6.35 -22.58 -2.57
C VAL A 505 -7.41 -22.84 -1.50
N TYR A 506 -8.52 -22.09 -1.52
CA TYR A 506 -9.59 -22.26 -0.54
C TYR A 506 -10.24 -23.64 -0.62
N ARG A 507 -10.53 -24.13 -1.83
CA ARG A 507 -11.06 -25.48 -2.08
C ARG A 507 -10.14 -26.58 -1.56
N ARG A 508 -8.82 -26.46 -1.76
CA ARG A 508 -7.86 -27.43 -1.23
C ARG A 508 -7.86 -27.49 0.29
N LEU A 509 -8.08 -26.36 0.95
CA LEU A 509 -8.10 -26.28 2.41
C LEU A 509 -9.44 -26.73 3.02
N LEU A 510 -10.53 -26.61 2.27
CA LEU A 510 -11.91 -26.92 2.66
C LEU A 510 -12.62 -27.79 1.59
N PRO A 511 -12.19 -29.05 1.39
CA PRO A 511 -12.66 -29.90 0.29
C PRO A 511 -14.14 -30.33 0.41
N ASP A 512 -14.67 -30.40 1.62
CA ASP A 512 -16.04 -30.87 1.90
C ASP A 512 -17.13 -29.82 1.61
N ARG A 513 -16.77 -28.71 0.94
CA ARG A 513 -17.63 -27.55 0.69
C ARG A 513 -17.70 -27.23 -0.81
N PRO A 514 -18.42 -28.05 -1.59
CA PRO A 514 -18.56 -27.84 -3.03
C PRO A 514 -19.22 -26.50 -3.35
N GLY A 515 -18.80 -25.87 -4.44
CA GLY A 515 -19.32 -24.58 -4.89
C GLY A 515 -20.64 -24.66 -5.63
N PRO A 516 -21.25 -23.51 -5.94
CA PRO A 516 -22.40 -23.47 -6.84
C PRO A 516 -22.00 -24.02 -8.22
N THR A 517 -22.85 -24.89 -8.76
CA THR A 517 -22.70 -25.37 -10.15
C THR A 517 -22.78 -24.14 -11.08
N PRO A 518 -21.83 -23.95 -12.01
CA PRO A 518 -21.89 -22.81 -12.93
C PRO A 518 -23.19 -22.82 -13.73
N PRO A 519 -23.81 -21.65 -13.99
CA PRO A 519 -25.04 -21.56 -14.77
C PRO A 519 -24.74 -21.99 -16.21
N GLY A 520 -25.08 -23.23 -16.56
CA GLY A 520 -24.86 -23.78 -17.90
C GLY A 520 -24.66 -25.30 -17.96
N ALA A 521 -24.30 -25.95 -16.85
CA ALA A 521 -24.24 -27.40 -16.81
C ALA A 521 -25.66 -27.98 -16.64
N ARG A 522 -26.41 -28.10 -17.74
CA ARG A 522 -27.54 -29.04 -17.77
C ARG A 522 -26.98 -30.42 -17.45
N PRO A 523 -27.56 -31.17 -16.49
CA PRO A 523 -27.17 -32.56 -16.32
C PRO A 523 -27.44 -33.28 -17.65
N ALA A 524 -26.39 -33.85 -18.23
CA ALA A 524 -26.55 -34.78 -19.33
C ALA A 524 -27.52 -35.87 -18.86
N ALA A 525 -28.64 -36.01 -19.56
CA ALA A 525 -29.52 -37.15 -19.39
C ALA A 525 -28.72 -38.41 -19.80
N GLY A 526 -28.05 -39.04 -18.84
CA GLY A 526 -27.63 -40.44 -18.93
C GLY A 526 -28.84 -41.27 -18.54
N ALA A 527 -29.52 -41.93 -19.49
CA ALA A 527 -29.14 -43.23 -20.02
C ALA A 527 -29.10 -44.28 -18.90
N ASP A 528 -30.18 -45.05 -18.83
CA ASP A 528 -30.33 -46.24 -18.00
C ASP A 528 -29.09 -47.13 -18.09
N PRO A 529 -28.52 -47.57 -16.94
CA PRO A 529 -27.57 -48.66 -16.96
C PRO A 529 -28.34 -49.99 -16.89
N ALA A 530 -28.44 -50.64 -18.05
CA ALA A 530 -28.67 -52.09 -18.09
C ALA A 530 -27.47 -52.78 -17.41
N GLY A 531 -27.75 -53.60 -16.38
CA GLY A 531 -26.76 -54.47 -15.75
C GLY A 531 -26.15 -55.48 -16.74
N PRO A 532 -25.04 -56.13 -16.37
CA PRO A 532 -25.19 -57.30 -15.49
C PRO A 532 -24.05 -57.54 -14.48
N GLY A 533 -24.39 -58.31 -13.44
CA GLY A 533 -23.60 -59.50 -13.06
C GLY A 533 -22.34 -59.33 -12.20
N ALA A 534 -22.54 -59.48 -10.89
CA ALA A 534 -21.73 -60.28 -9.95
C ALA A 534 -20.19 -60.19 -9.95
N ALA A 535 -19.63 -59.69 -8.83
CA ALA A 535 -18.88 -60.51 -7.86
C ALA A 535 -18.30 -59.63 -6.73
N ARG A 536 -18.64 -59.94 -5.48
CA ARG A 536 -17.96 -59.44 -4.28
C ARG A 536 -16.72 -60.31 -3.98
N PRO A 537 -15.65 -59.71 -3.44
CA PRO A 537 -14.92 -60.33 -2.34
C PRO A 537 -14.87 -59.33 -1.16
N ALA A 538 -15.46 -59.66 -0.02
CA ALA A 538 -14.90 -60.49 1.05
C ALA A 538 -13.82 -59.74 1.87
N VAL A 539 -14.29 -59.28 3.03
CA VAL A 539 -13.54 -58.77 4.18
C VAL A 539 -12.47 -59.77 4.62
N ARG A 540 -11.26 -59.28 4.92
CA ARG A 540 -10.33 -59.96 5.84
C ARG A 540 -9.86 -58.98 6.91
N ALA A 541 -10.11 -59.39 8.15
CA ALA A 541 -9.48 -58.89 9.36
C ALA A 541 -8.34 -59.82 9.78
N GLY A 542 -7.39 -59.29 10.57
CA GLY A 542 -6.29 -60.00 11.22
C GLY A 542 -4.94 -59.51 10.67
N THR A 543 -4.00 -59.00 11.46
CA THR A 543 -3.72 -59.08 12.92
C THR A 543 -3.12 -57.77 13.42
#